data_AF-A0A6A6HD38-F1
#
_entry.id   AF-A0A6A6HD38-F1
#
_cell.length_a   1.000
_cell.length_b   1.000
_cell.length_c   1.000
_cell.angle_alpha   90.00
_cell.angle_beta   90.00
_cell.angle_gamma   90.00
#
_symmetry.space_group_name_H-M   'P 1'
#
loop_
_entity.id
_entity.type
_entity.pdbx_description
1 polymer ?
#
loop_
_entity_poly.entity_id
_entity_poly.type
_entity_poly.pdbx_seq_one_letter_code
_entity_poly.pdbx_strand_id
1 'polypeptide(L)'
;MGLSGLVVKKAEEWREMVKDAVEELKGWGEGKDEDEEDDEEEGDEGEEDGDRDSLQEIFGADKLPKGNEELRAQLDVTLKKVKLIVTLFQAIIKRRLKTLPPPPDIDGKVSLRVDELVMKLKDLPDKVDEMASSFYELDGEQAQKVLNALGEGAQRTIECVSRNWQGQTDEFSDWSSKWLNVFDMTGKEG
;
A
#
# COMPACT_ATOMS: atom_id res chain seq x y z
N MET A 1 18.96 8.39 17.87
CA MET A 1 17.63 8.03 17.34
C MET A 1 16.83 7.44 18.49
N GLY A 2 15.68 8.02 18.86
CA GLY A 2 14.80 7.51 19.92
C GLY A 2 13.73 6.55 19.38
N LEU A 3 12.90 5.99 20.27
CA LEU A 3 11.80 5.07 19.92
C LEU A 3 10.88 5.65 18.82
N SER A 4 10.48 6.92 18.94
CA SER A 4 9.65 7.60 17.94
C SER A 4 10.30 7.64 16.56
N GLY A 5 11.62 7.85 16.50
CA GLY A 5 12.39 7.82 15.26
C GLY A 5 12.45 6.42 14.62
N LEU A 6 12.54 5.36 15.44
CA LEU A 6 12.51 3.98 14.96
C LEU A 6 11.14 3.61 14.40
N VAL A 7 10.06 4.00 15.08
CA VAL A 7 8.68 3.75 14.63
C VAL A 7 8.39 4.47 13.31
N VAL A 8 8.81 5.75 13.18
CA VAL A 8 8.70 6.50 11.92
C VAL A 8 9.47 5.78 10.80
N LYS A 9 10.72 5.39 11.05
CA LYS A 9 11.54 4.70 10.06
C LYS A 9 10.88 3.40 9.60
N LYS A 10 10.37 2.59 10.53
CA LYS A 10 9.73 1.32 10.20
C LYS A 10 8.45 1.52 9.37
N ALA A 11 7.65 2.51 9.72
CA ALA A 11 6.46 2.86 8.94
C ALA A 11 6.80 3.39 7.53
N GLU A 12 7.90 4.13 7.38
CA GLU A 12 8.41 4.55 6.07
C GLU A 12 8.89 3.36 5.25
N GLU A 13 9.61 2.39 5.84
CA GLU A 13 10.01 1.14 5.18
C GLU A 13 8.80 0.33 4.70
N TRP A 14 7.77 0.15 5.55
CA TRP A 14 6.54 -0.55 5.17
C TRP A 14 5.76 0.16 4.07
N ARG A 15 5.74 1.49 4.09
CA ARG A 15 5.12 2.28 3.03
C ARG A 15 5.80 2.03 1.69
N GLU A 16 7.14 2.02 1.65
CA GLU A 16 7.86 1.75 0.41
C GLU A 16 7.64 0.31 -0.06
N MET A 17 7.63 -0.69 0.83
CA MET A 17 7.26 -2.06 0.44
C MET A 17 5.89 -2.14 -0.24
N VAL A 18 4.87 -1.50 0.32
CA VAL A 18 3.53 -1.47 -0.29
C VAL A 18 3.53 -0.73 -1.62
N LYS A 19 4.30 0.35 -1.74
CA LYS A 19 4.42 1.12 -2.97
C LYS A 19 5.11 0.32 -4.07
N ASP A 20 6.20 -0.36 -3.75
CA ASP A 20 6.97 -1.15 -4.70
C ASP A 20 6.14 -2.35 -5.18
N ALA A 21 5.42 -3.03 -4.28
CA ALA A 21 4.50 -4.12 -4.64
C ALA A 21 3.36 -3.65 -5.59
N VAL A 22 2.87 -2.41 -5.43
CA VAL A 22 1.87 -1.84 -6.36
C VAL A 22 2.44 -1.63 -7.75
N GLU A 23 3.65 -1.09 -7.85
CA GLU A 23 4.29 -0.84 -9.15
C GLU A 23 4.69 -2.15 -9.84
N GLU A 24 5.17 -3.14 -9.06
CA GLU A 24 5.44 -4.48 -9.55
C GLU A 24 4.18 -5.15 -10.11
N LEU A 25 3.09 -5.17 -9.33
CA LEU A 25 1.83 -5.79 -9.73
C LEU A 25 1.17 -5.06 -10.92
N LYS A 26 1.35 -3.74 -11.02
CA LYS A 26 0.93 -2.94 -12.17
C LYS A 26 1.69 -3.38 -13.43
N GLY A 27 3.02 -3.46 -13.37
CA GLY A 27 3.85 -3.90 -14.49
C GLY A 27 3.58 -5.34 -14.93
N TRP A 28 3.23 -6.22 -13.98
CA TRP A 28 2.77 -7.58 -14.28
C TRP A 28 1.42 -7.59 -15.03
N GLY A 29 0.48 -6.74 -14.62
CA GLY A 29 -0.86 -6.64 -15.20
C GLY A 29 -0.93 -6.05 -16.61
N GLU A 30 -0.02 -5.14 -16.94
CA GLU A 30 0.00 -4.44 -18.23
C GLU A 30 0.31 -5.39 -19.41
N GLY A 31 0.88 -6.59 -19.19
CA GLY A 31 1.22 -7.49 -20.29
C GLY A 31 2.39 -6.92 -21.12
N LYS A 32 2.83 -7.61 -22.19
CA LYS A 32 3.63 -6.95 -23.23
C LYS A 32 2.65 -6.22 -24.13
N ASP A 33 2.43 -4.93 -23.86
CA ASP A 33 2.03 -4.02 -24.90
C ASP A 33 3.32 -3.70 -25.67
N GLU A 34 3.51 -4.37 -26.81
CA GLU A 34 4.56 -4.04 -27.79
C GLU A 34 4.14 -2.83 -28.64
N ASP A 35 3.45 -1.85 -28.03
CA ASP A 35 3.02 -0.60 -28.66
C ASP A 35 3.33 0.59 -27.72
N GLU A 36 4.51 0.58 -27.08
CA GLU A 36 5.17 1.84 -26.76
C GLU A 36 5.71 2.39 -28.09
N GLU A 37 4.85 3.09 -28.84
CA GLU A 37 5.31 4.11 -29.78
C GLU A 37 6.13 5.12 -28.97
N ASP A 38 7.44 4.91 -29.04
CA ASP A 38 8.51 5.80 -28.65
C ASP A 38 8.29 7.15 -29.34
N ASP A 39 7.77 8.14 -28.60
CA ASP A 39 7.74 9.53 -29.03
C ASP A 39 8.86 10.25 -28.30
N GLU A 40 9.93 10.43 -29.07
CA GLU A 40 11.27 10.94 -28.77
C GLU A 40 11.29 12.33 -28.11
N GLU A 41 12.29 12.60 -27.26
CA GLU A 41 13.22 13.73 -27.51
C GLU A 41 14.53 13.63 -26.69
N GLU A 42 15.57 13.20 -27.42
CA GLU A 42 17.02 13.48 -27.41
C GLU A 42 17.85 13.67 -26.12
N GLY A 43 18.96 12.91 -26.05
CA GLY A 43 20.18 13.33 -25.34
C GLY A 43 21.30 12.31 -25.11
N ASP A 44 22.05 11.99 -26.18
CA ASP A 44 23.48 11.61 -26.21
C ASP A 44 23.93 10.14 -26.03
N GLU A 45 24.92 9.81 -26.85
CA GLU A 45 25.37 8.49 -27.29
C GLU A 45 26.19 7.71 -26.24
N GLY A 46 25.93 6.41 -26.13
CA GLY A 46 26.77 5.48 -25.39
C GLY A 46 26.30 4.04 -25.54
N GLU A 47 26.75 3.37 -26.60
CA GLU A 47 26.61 1.93 -26.80
C GLU A 47 27.15 1.15 -25.58
N GLU A 48 26.29 0.37 -24.91
CA GLU A 48 26.66 -0.93 -24.35
C GLU A 48 25.41 -1.81 -24.29
N ASP A 49 25.29 -2.63 -25.33
CA ASP A 49 24.32 -3.70 -25.49
C ASP A 49 24.61 -4.77 -24.42
N GLY A 50 23.80 -4.78 -23.36
CA GLY A 50 23.98 -5.66 -22.22
C GLY A 50 22.75 -5.73 -21.33
N ASP A 51 22.06 -6.87 -21.40
CA ASP A 51 21.34 -7.46 -20.26
C ASP A 51 19.89 -7.02 -19.97
N ARG A 52 19.10 -6.65 -20.99
CA ARG A 52 17.62 -6.56 -20.81
C ARG A 52 16.93 -7.93 -20.71
N ASP A 53 17.51 -8.99 -21.28
CA ASP A 53 16.94 -10.35 -21.22
C ASP A 53 17.09 -11.00 -19.84
N SER A 54 18.13 -10.65 -19.08
CA SER A 54 18.47 -11.28 -17.80
C SER A 54 17.61 -10.80 -16.62
N LEU A 55 16.94 -9.65 -16.76
CA LEU A 55 15.92 -9.22 -15.81
C LEU A 55 14.59 -9.95 -16.06
N GLN A 56 14.26 -10.26 -17.33
CA GLN A 56 13.02 -10.94 -17.69
C GLN A 56 12.99 -12.40 -17.20
N GLU A 57 14.16 -13.04 -17.06
CA GLU A 57 14.30 -14.40 -16.51
C GLU A 57 14.16 -14.47 -14.97
N ILE A 58 14.37 -13.35 -14.25
CA ILE A 58 14.21 -13.28 -12.78
C ILE A 58 12.74 -13.08 -12.37
N PHE A 59 11.92 -12.43 -13.20
CA PHE A 59 10.49 -12.19 -12.97
C PHE A 59 9.61 -13.26 -13.65
N GLY A 60 9.95 -14.54 -13.49
CA GLY A 60 9.30 -15.70 -14.12
C GLY A 60 7.84 -15.98 -13.70
N ALA A 61 7.03 -14.96 -13.45
CA ALA A 61 5.57 -15.08 -13.51
C ALA A 61 5.14 -14.74 -14.93
N ASP A 62 4.46 -15.67 -15.61
CA ASP A 62 3.77 -15.37 -16.87
C ASP A 62 2.87 -14.13 -16.63
N LYS A 63 3.08 -13.07 -17.43
CA LYS A 63 2.27 -11.84 -17.33
C LYS A 63 0.78 -12.17 -17.44
N LEU A 64 -0.08 -11.29 -16.93
CA LEU A 64 -1.53 -11.48 -16.98
C LEU A 64 -2.02 -11.80 -18.42
N PRO A 65 -2.64 -12.97 -18.66
CA PRO A 65 -3.08 -13.37 -20.00
C PRO A 65 -4.08 -12.36 -20.61
N LYS A 66 -3.91 -12.01 -21.89
CA LYS A 66 -4.73 -10.99 -22.60
C LYS A 66 -6.25 -11.28 -22.61
N GLY A 67 -6.68 -12.52 -22.37
CA GLY A 67 -8.09 -12.93 -22.37
C GLY A 67 -8.79 -12.85 -21.01
N ASN A 68 -8.11 -12.47 -19.92
CA ASN A 68 -8.70 -12.44 -18.58
C ASN A 68 -9.13 -11.01 -18.18
N GLU A 69 -10.16 -10.50 -18.84
CA GLU A 69 -10.67 -9.13 -18.62
C GLU A 69 -11.21 -8.92 -17.20
N GLU A 70 -11.82 -9.96 -16.61
CA GLU A 70 -12.36 -9.91 -15.24
C GLU A 70 -11.25 -9.70 -14.22
N LEU A 71 -10.18 -10.50 -14.29
CA LEU A 71 -9.03 -10.35 -13.38
C LEU A 71 -8.29 -9.02 -13.62
N ARG A 72 -8.28 -8.51 -14.86
CA ARG A 72 -7.70 -7.20 -15.19
C ARG A 72 -8.49 -6.05 -14.55
N ALA A 73 -9.83 -6.09 -14.65
CA ALA A 73 -10.69 -5.11 -14.00
C ALA A 73 -10.56 -5.16 -12.47
N GLN A 74 -10.45 -6.37 -11.91
CA GLN A 74 -10.21 -6.57 -10.48
C GLN A 74 -8.84 -6.01 -10.06
N LEU A 75 -7.80 -6.23 -10.87
CA LEU A 75 -6.46 -5.71 -10.64
C LEU A 75 -6.47 -4.17 -10.62
N ASP A 76 -7.14 -3.51 -11.57
CA ASP A 76 -7.25 -2.06 -11.62
C ASP A 76 -7.89 -1.47 -10.36
N VAL A 77 -8.98 -2.09 -9.90
CA VAL A 77 -9.65 -1.69 -8.64
C VAL A 77 -8.70 -1.88 -7.46
N THR A 78 -7.99 -2.99 -7.43
CA THR A 78 -7.03 -3.33 -6.38
C THR A 78 -5.89 -2.32 -6.31
N LEU A 79 -5.24 -2.02 -7.44
CA LEU A 79 -4.15 -1.04 -7.52
C LEU A 79 -4.61 0.34 -7.02
N LYS A 80 -5.81 0.79 -7.40
CA LYS A 80 -6.39 2.05 -6.89
C LYS A 80 -6.53 2.05 -5.37
N LYS A 81 -7.02 0.96 -4.78
CA LYS A 81 -7.17 0.86 -3.32
C LYS A 81 -5.83 0.79 -2.59
N VAL A 82 -4.87 0.03 -3.10
CA VAL A 82 -3.56 -0.12 -2.44
C VAL A 82 -2.78 1.20 -2.52
N LYS A 83 -2.93 1.99 -3.60
CA LYS A 83 -2.42 3.37 -3.66
C LYS A 83 -3.00 4.28 -2.55
N LEU A 84 -4.25 4.06 -2.14
CA LEU A 84 -4.81 4.75 -0.98
C LEU A 84 -4.18 4.28 0.34
N ILE A 85 -3.77 3.01 0.46
CA ILE A 85 -2.99 2.52 1.61
C ILE A 85 -1.63 3.23 1.71
N VAL A 86 -0.92 3.40 0.59
CA VAL A 86 0.34 4.18 0.55
C VAL A 86 0.12 5.62 1.04
N THR A 87 -1.02 6.21 0.67
CA THR A 87 -1.41 7.56 1.11
C THR A 87 -1.75 7.59 2.61
N LEU A 88 -2.44 6.56 3.11
CA LEU A 88 -2.76 6.39 4.53
C LEU A 88 -1.48 6.32 5.37
N PHE A 89 -0.49 5.50 4.97
CA PHE A 89 0.83 5.46 5.61
C PHE A 89 1.45 6.86 5.68
N GLN A 90 1.49 7.57 4.55
CA GLN A 90 2.08 8.92 4.50
C GLN A 90 1.42 9.88 5.49
N ALA A 91 0.09 9.83 5.60
CA ALA A 91 -0.66 10.68 6.50
C ALA A 91 -0.46 10.31 7.98
N ILE A 92 -0.47 9.00 8.31
CA ILE A 92 -0.19 8.52 9.67
C ILE A 92 1.24 8.91 10.08
N ILE A 93 2.23 8.72 9.21
CA ILE A 93 3.61 9.11 9.47
C ILE A 93 3.69 10.61 9.77
N LYS A 94 3.09 11.46 8.92
CA LYS A 94 3.17 12.92 9.05
C LYS A 94 2.36 13.48 10.23
N ARG A 95 1.15 12.98 10.48
CA ARG A 95 0.17 13.60 11.40
C ARG A 95 0.05 12.88 12.75
N ARG A 96 0.62 11.67 12.88
CA ARG A 96 0.58 10.87 14.11
C ARG A 96 1.98 10.50 14.58
N LEU A 97 2.77 9.79 13.78
CA LEU A 97 4.07 9.29 14.24
C LEU A 97 5.09 10.42 14.46
N LYS A 98 5.16 11.40 13.55
CA LYS A 98 6.03 12.59 13.70
C LYS A 98 5.55 13.58 14.76
N THR A 99 4.33 13.42 15.29
CA THR A 99 3.74 14.27 16.34
C THR A 99 3.65 13.58 17.70
N LEU A 100 4.34 12.44 17.87
CA LEU A 100 4.40 11.73 19.14
C LEU A 100 4.90 12.64 20.27
N PRO A 101 4.24 12.66 21.43
CA PRO A 101 4.72 13.42 22.57
C PRO A 101 6.07 12.86 23.06
N PRO A 102 6.96 13.73 23.56
CA PRO A 102 8.22 13.28 24.15
C PRO A 102 7.95 12.50 25.44
N PRO A 103 8.83 11.56 25.82
CA PRO A 103 8.75 10.89 27.11
C PRO A 103 8.93 11.87 28.27
N PRO A 104 8.44 11.55 29.48
CA PRO A 104 7.77 10.30 29.85
C PRO A 104 6.27 10.29 29.52
N ASP A 105 5.77 9.12 29.08
CA ASP A 105 4.34 8.84 28.97
C ASP A 105 3.80 8.43 30.34
N ILE A 106 3.32 9.42 31.10
CA ILE A 106 3.02 9.29 32.54
C ILE A 106 1.99 8.19 32.83
N ASP A 107 1.02 7.95 31.93
CA ASP A 107 -0.03 6.95 32.11
C ASP A 107 0.09 5.74 31.16
N GLY A 108 1.14 5.69 30.33
CA GLY A 108 1.41 4.60 29.39
C GLY A 108 0.42 4.49 28.22
N LYS A 109 -0.58 5.37 28.13
CA LYS A 109 -1.66 5.24 27.14
C LYS A 109 -1.18 5.53 25.73
N VAL A 110 -0.25 6.47 25.57
CA VAL A 110 0.31 6.79 24.26
C VAL A 110 1.13 5.60 23.77
N SER A 111 1.94 5.01 24.63
CA SER A 111 2.81 3.88 24.31
C SER A 111 2.00 2.66 23.87
N LEU A 112 0.97 2.27 24.63
CA LEU A 112 0.08 1.15 24.26
C LEU A 112 -0.62 1.38 22.91
N ARG A 113 -1.05 2.62 22.65
CA ARG A 113 -1.71 2.97 21.39
C ARG A 113 -0.73 2.99 20.22
N VAL A 114 0.53 3.37 20.45
CA VAL A 114 1.60 3.26 19.44
C VAL A 114 1.91 1.80 19.14
N ASP A 115 2.02 0.94 20.15
CA ASP A 115 2.25 -0.48 19.95
C ASP A 115 1.12 -1.11 19.12
N GLU A 116 -0.13 -0.77 19.45
CA GLU A 116 -1.30 -1.20 18.66
C GLU A 116 -1.22 -0.71 17.21
N LEU A 117 -0.93 0.57 17.00
CA LEU A 117 -0.80 1.15 15.66
C LEU A 117 0.32 0.46 14.86
N VAL A 118 1.47 0.20 15.47
CA VAL A 118 2.62 -0.43 14.82
C VAL A 118 2.27 -1.85 14.38
N MET A 119 1.56 -2.61 15.21
CA MET A 119 1.07 -3.95 14.83
C MET A 119 0.12 -3.89 13.63
N LYS A 120 -0.82 -2.93 13.61
CA LYS A 120 -1.74 -2.76 12.48
C LYS A 120 -1.04 -2.31 11.20
N LEU A 121 -0.08 -1.39 11.30
CA LEU A 121 0.71 -0.95 10.14
C LEU A 121 1.56 -2.08 9.56
N LYS A 122 2.14 -2.96 10.40
CA LYS A 122 2.91 -4.12 9.94
C LYS A 122 2.07 -5.10 9.13
N ASP A 123 0.81 -5.28 9.50
CA ASP A 123 -0.10 -6.24 8.88
C ASP A 123 -0.52 -5.85 7.45
N LEU A 124 -0.43 -4.56 7.09
CA LEU A 124 -0.82 -4.08 5.76
C LEU A 124 0.11 -4.57 4.64
N PRO A 125 1.46 -4.42 4.72
CA PRO A 125 2.37 -5.04 3.77
C PRO A 125 2.19 -6.55 3.64
N ASP A 126 2.03 -7.26 4.77
CA ASP A 126 1.85 -8.72 4.77
C ASP A 126 0.60 -9.12 3.94
N LYS A 127 -0.48 -8.33 3.98
CA LYS A 127 -1.68 -8.53 3.15
C LYS A 127 -1.51 -8.14 1.69
N VAL A 128 -0.70 -7.12 1.40
CA VAL A 128 -0.41 -6.72 0.02
C VAL A 128 0.40 -7.81 -0.69
N ASP A 129 1.31 -8.46 0.01
CA ASP A 129 2.06 -9.63 -0.47
C ASP A 129 1.16 -10.84 -0.75
N GLU A 130 0.25 -11.17 0.18
CA GLU A 130 -0.76 -12.23 -0.01
C GLU A 130 -1.67 -11.94 -1.23
N MET A 131 -2.05 -10.67 -1.40
CA MET A 131 -2.87 -10.22 -2.51
C MET A 131 -2.13 -10.31 -3.85
N ALA A 132 -0.86 -9.89 -3.90
CA ALA A 132 -0.03 -10.04 -5.10
C ALA A 132 0.15 -11.51 -5.47
N SER A 133 0.41 -12.38 -4.49
CA SER A 133 0.50 -13.83 -4.68
C SER A 133 -0.77 -14.40 -5.30
N SER A 134 -1.95 -13.97 -4.83
CA SER A 134 -3.24 -14.40 -5.36
C SER A 134 -3.42 -14.02 -6.84
N PHE A 135 -2.95 -12.83 -7.24
CA PHE A 135 -2.97 -12.41 -8.65
C PHE A 135 -2.01 -13.24 -9.50
N TYR A 136 -0.79 -13.50 -9.02
CA TYR A 136 0.17 -14.34 -9.73
C TYR A 136 -0.33 -15.78 -9.93
N GLU A 137 -1.16 -16.27 -9.00
CA GLU A 137 -1.84 -17.57 -9.11
C GLU A 137 -3.13 -17.52 -9.97
N LEU A 138 -3.48 -16.36 -10.53
CA LEU A 138 -4.71 -16.09 -11.28
C LEU A 138 -6.00 -16.37 -10.47
N ASP A 139 -5.92 -16.34 -9.14
CA ASP A 139 -7.04 -16.57 -8.23
C ASP A 139 -7.73 -15.24 -7.87
N GLY A 140 -8.69 -14.84 -8.71
CA GLY A 140 -9.49 -13.64 -8.49
C GLY A 140 -10.34 -13.70 -7.21
N GLU A 141 -10.85 -14.87 -6.83
CA GLU A 141 -11.68 -14.99 -5.61
C GLU A 141 -10.84 -14.71 -4.36
N GLN A 142 -9.67 -15.35 -4.26
CA GLN A 142 -8.74 -15.12 -3.17
C GLN A 142 -8.20 -13.68 -3.19
N ALA A 143 -7.83 -13.13 -4.35
CA ALA A 143 -7.39 -11.74 -4.47
C ALA A 143 -8.46 -10.76 -3.95
N GLN A 144 -9.75 -11.02 -4.23
CA GLN A 144 -10.86 -10.17 -3.76
C GLN A 144 -11.05 -10.28 -2.25
N LYS A 145 -10.93 -11.50 -1.71
CA LYS A 145 -11.00 -11.75 -0.26
C LYS A 145 -9.87 -11.05 0.49
N VAL A 146 -8.64 -11.11 -0.01
CA VAL A 146 -7.50 -10.40 0.59
C VAL A 146 -7.67 -8.89 0.48
N LEU A 147 -8.17 -8.38 -0.66
CA LEU A 147 -8.47 -6.94 -0.83
C LEU A 147 -9.48 -6.44 0.21
N ASN A 148 -10.51 -7.23 0.51
CA ASN A 148 -11.48 -6.90 1.55
C ASN A 148 -10.83 -6.87 2.94
N ALA A 149 -10.01 -7.89 3.25
CA ALA A 149 -9.27 -7.95 4.52
C ALA A 149 -8.27 -6.79 4.67
N LEU A 150 -7.63 -6.36 3.57
CA LEU A 150 -6.75 -5.18 3.52
C LEU A 150 -7.54 -3.90 3.81
N GLY A 151 -8.73 -3.76 3.22
CA GLY A 151 -9.65 -2.65 3.51
C GLY A 151 -10.05 -2.57 4.99
N GLU A 152 -10.46 -3.70 5.58
CA GLU A 152 -10.78 -3.77 7.01
C GLU A 152 -9.56 -3.46 7.89
N GLY A 153 -8.37 -3.95 7.53
CA GLY A 153 -7.12 -3.63 8.21
C GLY A 153 -6.83 -2.13 8.19
N ALA A 154 -7.05 -1.48 7.05
CA ALA A 154 -6.91 -0.04 6.89
C ALA A 154 -7.90 0.73 7.77
N GLN A 155 -9.17 0.31 7.80
CA GLN A 155 -10.18 0.92 8.66
C GLN A 155 -9.82 0.83 10.14
N ARG A 156 -9.45 -0.37 10.64
CA ARG A 156 -9.00 -0.56 12.03
C ARG A 156 -7.76 0.29 12.35
N THR A 157 -6.87 0.47 11.38
CA THR A 157 -5.70 1.34 11.51
C THR A 157 -6.13 2.80 11.67
N ILE A 158 -7.04 3.28 10.81
CA ILE A 158 -7.57 4.64 10.86
C ILE A 158 -8.29 4.90 12.19
N GLU A 159 -9.15 3.99 12.63
CA GLU A 159 -9.91 4.10 13.89
C GLU A 159 -8.97 4.25 15.09
N CYS A 160 -7.91 3.43 15.14
CA CYS A 160 -6.89 3.46 16.19
C CYS A 160 -6.27 4.87 16.32
N VAL A 161 -6.11 5.61 15.22
CA VAL A 161 -5.53 6.97 15.20
C VAL A 161 -6.50 8.08 14.82
N SER A 162 -7.81 7.82 14.91
CA SER A 162 -8.85 8.79 14.52
C SER A 162 -8.72 10.12 15.26
N ARG A 163 -8.40 10.07 16.56
CA ARG A 163 -8.06 11.23 17.40
C ARG A 163 -6.54 11.41 17.53
N ASN A 164 -6.07 12.62 17.83
CA ASN A 164 -4.65 12.84 18.15
C ASN A 164 -4.25 12.16 19.48
N TRP A 165 -2.98 12.29 19.89
CA TRP A 165 -2.45 11.66 21.11
C TRP A 165 -3.09 12.18 22.40
N GLN A 166 -3.72 13.36 22.36
CA GLN A 166 -4.47 13.97 23.47
C GLN A 166 -5.97 13.64 23.44
N GLY A 167 -6.43 12.83 22.47
CA GLY A 167 -7.84 12.47 22.32
C GLY A 167 -8.71 13.55 21.68
N GLN A 168 -8.11 14.57 21.09
CA GLN A 168 -8.78 15.67 20.40
C GLN A 168 -8.92 15.39 18.90
N THR A 169 -9.85 16.09 18.27
CA THR A 169 -10.03 16.09 16.81
C THR A 169 -9.07 17.09 16.15
N ASP A 170 -8.51 16.71 15.01
CA ASP A 170 -7.68 17.57 14.18
C ASP A 170 -8.00 17.36 12.68
N GLU A 171 -7.23 18.01 11.81
CA GLU A 171 -7.39 17.86 10.36
C GLU A 171 -7.34 16.39 9.91
N PHE A 172 -6.50 15.55 10.52
CA PHE A 172 -6.48 14.12 10.20
C PHE A 172 -7.76 13.42 10.68
N SER A 173 -8.34 13.82 11.81
CA SER A 173 -9.63 13.29 12.28
C SER A 173 -10.75 13.51 11.25
N ASP A 174 -10.81 14.69 10.64
CA ASP A 174 -11.83 14.98 9.62
C ASP A 174 -11.62 14.15 8.35
N TRP A 175 -10.36 13.94 7.96
CA TRP A 175 -10.00 13.08 6.83
C TRP A 175 -10.24 11.59 7.12
N SER A 176 -10.06 11.16 8.36
CA SER A 176 -10.24 9.77 8.77
C SER A 176 -11.64 9.25 8.42
N SER A 177 -12.68 10.05 8.65
CA SER A 177 -14.06 9.71 8.29
C SER A 177 -14.27 9.54 6.79
N LYS A 178 -13.57 10.33 5.96
CA LYS A 178 -13.65 10.18 4.49
C LYS A 178 -12.98 8.88 4.04
N TRP A 179 -11.82 8.55 4.59
CA TRP A 179 -11.16 7.28 4.26
C TRP A 179 -11.92 6.06 4.75
N LEU A 180 -12.56 6.13 5.91
CA LEU A 180 -13.41 5.03 6.38
C LEU A 180 -14.50 4.69 5.37
N ASN A 181 -15.14 5.68 4.75
CA ASN A 181 -16.13 5.47 3.68
C ASN A 181 -15.50 4.89 2.40
N VAL A 182 -14.27 5.28 2.07
CA VAL A 182 -13.57 4.76 0.88
C VAL A 182 -13.15 3.30 1.08
N PHE A 183 -12.80 2.91 2.31
CA PHE A 183 -12.47 1.53 2.64
C PHE A 183 -13.69 0.69 3.06
N ASP A 184 -14.84 1.31 3.36
CA ASP A 184 -16.11 0.63 3.58
C ASP A 184 -16.64 0.15 2.24
N MET A 185 -16.21 -1.06 1.89
CA MET A 185 -16.69 -1.79 0.72
C MET A 185 -17.38 -3.08 1.15
N THR A 186 -18.21 -2.98 2.19
CA THR A 186 -19.34 -3.89 2.29
C THR A 186 -20.22 -3.63 1.06
N GLY A 187 -20.26 -4.59 0.14
CA GLY A 187 -20.97 -4.49 -1.12
C GLY A 187 -22.39 -3.94 -0.93
N LYS A 188 -22.59 -2.69 -1.31
CA LYS A 188 -23.87 -2.22 -1.85
C LYS A 188 -23.64 -1.96 -3.32
N GLU A 189 -23.46 -3.04 -4.06
CA GLU A 189 -23.99 -3.09 -5.41
C GLU A 189 -25.51 -2.92 -5.27
N GLY A 190 -26.02 -1.81 -5.80
CA GLY A 190 -27.45 -1.58 -6.01
C GLY A 190 -27.86 -2.06 -7.38
#